data_AF-A0A8I1XPE7-F1
#
_entry.id   AF-A0A8I1XPE7-F1
#
_cell.length_a   1.000
_cell.length_b   1.000
_cell.length_c   1.000
_cell.angle_alpha   90.00
_cell.angle_beta   90.00
_cell.angle_gamma   90.00
#
_symmetry.space_group_name_H-M   'P 1'
#
loop_
_entity.id
_entity.type
_entity.pdbx_description
1 polymer ?
#
loop_
_entity_poly.entity_id
_entity_poly.type
_entity_poly.pdbx_seq_one_letter_code
_entity_poly.pdbx_strand_id
1 'polypeptide(L)'
;MTLPHLAWYWPLIGGLMIGTASGAYLLLVGRIAGISGLLADALGLQAGGARSLSILFLAGLLTSAGAALALKPIALAPLSGTNLPLLIVAGVLVGYGTRLGAGCTSGHGVSGLARLSPRSIVATTVFMLLGMATVMAVRAVAGAGA
;
A
#
# COMPACT_ATOMS: atom_id res chain seq x y z
N MET A 1 -18.30 -5.92 -23.61
CA MET A 1 -18.14 -7.39 -23.70
C MET A 1 -16.71 -7.75 -23.28
N THR A 2 -16.47 -7.97 -21.98
CA THR A 2 -15.17 -8.47 -21.48
C THR A 2 -15.24 -9.99 -21.45
N LEU A 3 -14.39 -10.67 -22.22
CA LEU A 3 -14.29 -12.14 -22.21
C LEU A 3 -13.71 -12.57 -20.84
N PRO A 4 -14.50 -13.22 -19.96
CA PRO A 4 -14.13 -13.45 -18.56
C PRO A 4 -12.96 -14.42 -18.36
N HIS A 5 -12.61 -15.21 -19.39
CA HIS A 5 -11.54 -16.20 -19.38
C HIS A 5 -10.16 -15.64 -19.77
N LEU A 6 -10.08 -14.39 -20.25
CA LEU A 6 -8.85 -13.76 -20.73
C LEU A 6 -8.39 -12.56 -19.89
N ALA A 7 -8.98 -12.28 -18.73
CA ALA A 7 -8.66 -11.09 -17.93
C ALA A 7 -7.26 -11.10 -17.25
N TRP A 8 -6.34 -12.00 -17.64
CA TRP A 8 -4.96 -12.07 -17.16
C TRP A 8 -4.13 -10.84 -17.53
N TYR A 9 -4.50 -10.11 -18.60
CA TYR A 9 -3.76 -8.93 -19.04
C TYR A 9 -3.84 -7.77 -18.04
N TRP A 10 -4.96 -7.60 -17.31
CA TRP A 10 -5.11 -6.52 -16.33
C TRP A 10 -4.10 -6.58 -15.17
N PRO A 11 -3.99 -7.70 -14.43
CA PRO A 11 -2.99 -7.82 -13.37
C PRO A 11 -1.56 -7.80 -13.92
N LEU A 12 -1.33 -8.30 -15.15
CA LEU A 12 -0.02 -8.24 -15.79
C LEU A 12 0.41 -6.78 -16.07
N ILE A 13 -0.46 -5.99 -16.71
CA ILE A 13 -0.21 -4.57 -17.00
C ILE A 13 -0.04 -3.80 -15.70
N GLY A 14 -0.93 -3.99 -14.72
CA GLY A 14 -0.83 -3.35 -13.41
C GLY A 14 0.47 -3.69 -12.69
N GLY A 15 0.86 -4.96 -12.69
CA GLY A 15 2.12 -5.44 -12.12
C GLY A 15 3.34 -4.82 -12.81
N LEU A 16 3.32 -4.73 -14.15
CA LEU A 16 4.37 -4.07 -14.92
C LEU A 16 4.46 -2.58 -14.59
N MET A 17 3.33 -1.88 -14.45
CA MET A 17 3.33 -0.46 -14.06
C MET A 17 3.88 -0.23 -12.65
N ILE A 18 3.46 -1.05 -11.67
CA ILE A 18 3.95 -0.96 -10.29
C ILE A 18 5.45 -1.33 -10.22
N GLY A 19 5.86 -2.38 -10.92
CA GLY A 19 7.24 -2.84 -10.98
C GLY A 19 8.18 -1.81 -11.61
N THR A 20 7.77 -1.22 -12.75
CA THR A 20 8.54 -0.16 -13.41
C THR A 20 8.61 1.11 -12.56
N ALA A 21 7.50 1.54 -11.93
CA ALA A 21 7.51 2.70 -11.05
C ALA A 21 8.40 2.50 -9.81
N SER A 22 8.27 1.36 -9.12
CA SER A 22 9.07 1.05 -7.93
C SER A 22 10.55 0.80 -8.26
N GLY A 23 10.84 0.14 -9.39
CA GLY A 23 12.19 -0.08 -9.91
C GLY A 23 12.86 1.23 -10.33
N ALA A 24 12.14 2.10 -11.04
CA ALA A 24 12.65 3.42 -11.42
C ALA A 24 12.99 4.26 -10.18
N TYR A 25 12.13 4.27 -9.15
CA TYR A 25 12.43 4.97 -7.90
C TYR A 25 13.70 4.41 -7.22
N LEU A 26 13.85 3.07 -7.20
CA LEU A 26 15.06 2.43 -6.67
C LEU A 26 16.32 2.82 -7.45
N LEU A 27 16.24 2.90 -8.78
CA LEU A 27 17.39 3.26 -9.63
C LEU A 27 17.74 4.76 -9.52
N LEU A 28 16.75 5.64 -9.43
CA LEU A 28 16.95 7.09 -9.38
C LEU A 28 17.37 7.59 -8.00
N VAL A 29 16.86 7.00 -6.92
CA VAL A 29 17.08 7.45 -5.54
C VAL A 29 18.03 6.52 -4.77
N GLY A 30 18.24 5.28 -5.25
CA GLY A 30 19.01 4.26 -4.53
C GLY A 30 18.27 3.69 -3.31
N ARG A 31 16.98 4.00 -3.14
CA ARG A 31 16.15 3.61 -1.99
C ARG A 31 14.95 2.79 -2.42
N ILE A 32 14.55 1.85 -1.57
CA ILE A 32 13.39 0.99 -1.79
C ILE A 32 12.10 1.82 -1.71
N ALA A 33 11.21 1.67 -2.69
CA ALA A 33 9.92 2.36 -2.74
C ALA A 33 8.93 1.78 -1.70
N GLY A 34 8.88 2.39 -0.52
CA GLY A 34 7.90 2.08 0.53
C GLY A 34 7.04 3.29 0.88
N ILE A 35 5.71 3.19 0.81
CA ILE A 35 4.79 4.33 0.98
C ILE A 35 5.01 5.02 2.34
N SER A 36 5.12 4.27 3.44
CA SER A 36 5.41 4.88 4.76
C SER A 36 6.75 5.62 4.79
N GLY A 37 7.76 5.10 4.07
CA GLY A 37 9.08 5.74 3.97
C GLY A 37 9.04 7.00 3.11
N LEU A 38 8.33 6.96 1.98
CA LEU A 38 8.11 8.11 1.09
C LEU A 38 7.32 9.21 1.79
N LEU A 39 6.30 8.84 2.57
CA LEU A 39 5.50 9.80 3.34
C LEU A 39 6.36 10.48 4.41
N ALA A 40 7.15 9.71 5.16
CA ALA A 40 8.03 10.27 6.17
C ALA A 40 9.12 11.18 5.55
N ASP A 41 9.65 10.81 4.38
CA ASP A 41 10.57 11.62 3.58
C ASP A 41 9.92 12.92 3.07
N ALA A 42 8.68 12.84 2.56
CA ALA A 42 7.89 13.98 2.10
C ALA A 42 7.61 14.99 3.24
N LEU A 43 7.36 14.47 4.44
CA LEU A 43 7.19 15.24 5.67
C LEU A 43 8.50 15.81 6.25
N GLY A 44 9.66 15.45 5.67
CA GLY A 44 10.96 15.91 6.14
C GLY A 44 11.46 15.23 7.41
N LEU A 45 10.90 14.07 7.77
CA LEU A 45 11.28 13.29 8.95
C LEU A 45 12.52 12.41 8.71
N GLN A 46 13.02 12.36 7.47
CA GLN A 46 14.24 11.67 7.08
C GLN A 46 15.28 12.67 6.55
N ALA A 47 16.49 12.60 7.09
CA ALA A 47 17.63 13.36 6.60
C ALA A 47 18.24 12.72 5.35
N GLY A 48 18.55 13.54 4.32
CA GLY A 48 19.32 13.11 3.15
C GLY A 48 18.53 12.40 2.04
N GLY A 49 17.20 12.45 2.05
CA GLY A 49 16.36 11.84 1.01
C GLY A 49 16.04 12.77 -0.16
N ALA A 50 15.66 12.18 -1.30
CA ALA A 50 15.17 12.91 -2.46
C ALA A 50 13.70 13.35 -2.26
N ARG A 51 13.48 14.29 -1.32
CA ARG A 51 12.13 14.77 -0.91
C ARG A 51 11.24 15.12 -2.10
N SER A 52 11.80 15.79 -3.11
CA SER A 52 11.09 16.13 -4.34
C SER A 52 10.56 14.88 -5.07
N LEU A 53 11.39 13.86 -5.27
CA LEU A 53 10.96 12.61 -5.91
C LEU A 53 9.95 11.84 -5.07
N SER A 54 10.08 11.83 -3.74
CA SER A 54 9.10 11.20 -2.84
C SER A 54 7.73 11.87 -2.95
N ILE A 55 7.70 13.21 -2.98
CA ILE A 55 6.46 13.98 -3.18
C ILE A 55 5.88 13.71 -4.57
N LEU A 56 6.71 13.74 -5.63
CA LEU A 56 6.26 13.46 -7.00
C LEU A 56 5.71 12.05 -7.14
N PHE A 57 6.33 11.04 -6.50
CA PHE A 57 5.84 9.67 -6.51
C PHE A 57 4.48 9.56 -5.81
N LEU A 58 4.32 10.17 -4.62
CA LEU A 58 3.06 10.18 -3.89
C LEU A 58 1.96 10.95 -4.64
N ALA A 59 2.32 12.08 -5.27
CA ALA A 59 1.41 12.85 -6.11
C ALA A 59 0.98 12.05 -7.34
N GLY A 60 1.89 11.31 -7.98
CA GLY A 60 1.59 10.40 -9.07
C GLY A 60 0.63 9.28 -8.65
N LEU A 61 0.83 8.71 -7.45
CA LEU A 61 -0.07 7.70 -6.88
C LEU A 61 -1.49 8.26 -6.65
N LEU A 62 -1.59 9.46 -6.07
CA LEU A 62 -2.89 10.11 -5.82
C LEU A 62 -3.61 10.52 -7.10
N THR A 63 -2.88 11.14 -8.04
CA THR A 63 -3.44 11.61 -9.31
C THR A 63 -3.87 10.45 -10.20
N SER A 64 -3.10 9.36 -10.26
CA SER A 64 -3.49 8.15 -11.00
C SER A 64 -4.72 7.47 -10.41
N ALA A 65 -4.83 7.36 -9.08
CA ALA A 65 -6.03 6.82 -8.43
C ALA A 65 -7.27 7.71 -8.69
N GLY A 66 -7.12 9.04 -8.59
CA GLY A 66 -8.18 9.99 -8.89
C GLY A 66 -8.63 9.95 -10.36
N ALA A 67 -7.68 9.90 -11.29
CA ALA A 67 -7.97 9.77 -12.72
C ALA A 67 -8.67 8.45 -13.04
N ALA A 68 -8.25 7.34 -12.42
CA ALA A 68 -8.92 6.05 -12.57
C ALA A 68 -10.38 6.10 -12.10
N LEU A 69 -10.65 6.77 -10.98
CA LEU A 69 -12.00 6.95 -10.46
C LEU A 69 -12.86 7.86 -11.35
N ALA A 70 -12.27 8.88 -11.98
CA ALA A 70 -12.96 9.76 -12.91
C ALA A 70 -13.36 9.05 -14.22
N LEU A 71 -12.49 8.17 -14.73
CA LEU A 71 -12.75 7.39 -15.95
C LEU A 71 -13.78 6.28 -15.73
N LYS A 72 -13.72 5.62 -14.58
CA LYS A 72 -14.66 4.56 -14.20
C LYS A 72 -15.13 4.80 -12.77
N PRO A 73 -16.25 5.52 -12.60
CA PRO A 73 -16.80 5.82 -11.28
C PRO A 73 -17.12 4.51 -10.57
N ILE A 74 -16.39 4.23 -9.49
CA ILE A 74 -16.69 3.14 -8.56
C ILE A 74 -17.45 3.76 -7.41
N ALA A 75 -18.62 3.19 -7.07
CA ALA A 75 -19.36 3.63 -5.89
C ALA A 75 -18.48 3.43 -4.65
N LEU A 76 -18.00 4.53 -4.07
CA LEU A 76 -17.25 4.50 -2.82
C LEU A 76 -18.23 4.22 -1.68
N ALA A 77 -17.83 3.40 -0.71
CA ALA A 77 -18.62 3.21 0.49
C ALA A 77 -18.79 4.56 1.21
N PRO A 78 -20.03 4.95 1.58
CA PRO A 78 -20.27 6.23 2.24
C PRO A 78 -19.56 6.28 3.60
N LEU A 79 -18.79 7.35 3.82
CA LEU A 79 -18.10 7.59 5.09
C LEU A 79 -19.06 7.86 6.26
N SER A 80 -20.33 8.17 5.97
CA SER A 80 -21.37 8.57 6.94
C SER A 80 -21.68 7.52 8.02
N GLY A 81 -21.33 6.24 7.81
CA GLY A 81 -21.48 5.17 8.80
C GLY A 81 -20.17 4.75 9.48
N THR A 82 -19.06 5.46 9.26
CA THR A 82 -17.75 5.04 9.75
C THR A 82 -17.38 5.77 11.04
N ASN A 83 -16.95 5.01 12.06
CA ASN A 83 -16.48 5.57 13.33
C ASN A 83 -15.15 6.32 13.12
N LEU A 84 -15.22 7.64 12.93
CA LEU A 84 -14.05 8.49 12.73
C LEU A 84 -12.97 8.32 13.81
N PRO A 85 -13.30 8.19 15.11
CA PRO A 85 -12.30 7.92 16.15
C PRO A 85 -11.55 6.60 15.90
N LEU A 86 -12.25 5.56 15.44
CA LEU A 86 -11.66 4.26 15.14
C LEU A 86 -10.68 4.37 13.96
N LEU A 87 -11.01 5.13 12.91
CA LEU A 87 -10.12 5.38 11.78
C LEU A 87 -8.83 6.10 12.19
N ILE A 88 -8.95 7.12 13.05
CA ILE A 88 -7.79 7.87 13.55
C ILE A 88 -6.88 6.93 14.35
N VAL A 89 -7.46 6.17 15.28
CA VAL A 89 -6.72 5.19 16.10
C VAL A 89 -6.06 4.14 15.20
N ALA A 90 -6.79 3.58 14.23
CA ALA A 90 -6.25 2.62 13.26
C ALA A 90 -5.08 3.21 12.46
N GLY A 91 -5.20 4.45 11.98
CA GLY A 91 -4.13 5.15 11.26
C GLY A 91 -2.86 5.32 12.09
N VAL A 92 -2.99 5.70 13.37
CA VAL A 92 -1.87 5.81 14.31
C VAL A 92 -1.23 4.45 14.57
N LEU A 93 -2.02 3.41 14.82
CA LEU A 93 -1.54 2.04 15.01
C LEU A 93 -0.78 1.51 13.78
N VAL A 94 -1.29 1.74 12.57
CA VAL A 94 -0.62 1.36 11.32
C VAL A 94 0.67 2.15 11.14
N GLY A 95 0.65 3.47 11.37
CA GLY A 95 1.84 4.32 11.29
C GLY A 95 2.94 3.83 12.24
N TYR A 96 2.58 3.59 13.51
CA TYR A 96 3.49 3.05 14.52
C TYR A 96 4.01 1.65 14.14
N GLY A 97 3.12 0.75 13.74
CA GLY A 97 3.48 -0.62 13.34
C GLY A 97 4.43 -0.67 12.14
N THR A 98 4.19 0.15 11.11
CA THR A 98 5.10 0.22 9.95
C THR A 98 6.47 0.80 10.30
N ARG A 99 6.56 1.68 11.30
CA ARG A 99 7.84 2.17 11.81
C ARG A 99 8.59 1.10 12.60
N LEU A 100 7.89 0.36 13.48
CA LEU A 100 8.47 -0.77 14.22
C LEU A 100 8.95 -1.88 13.28
N GLY A 101 8.18 -2.20 12.23
CA GLY A 101 8.55 -3.18 11.21
C GLY A 101 9.71 -2.75 10.30
N ALA A 102 10.19 -1.50 10.42
CA ALA A 102 11.13 -0.86 9.51
C ALA A 102 10.66 -0.87 8.04
N GLY A 103 9.35 -0.82 7.82
CA GLY A 103 8.75 -0.88 6.50
C GLY A 103 7.23 -1.10 6.52
N CYS A 104 6.60 -0.84 5.38
CA CYS A 104 5.20 -1.15 5.14
C CYS A 104 5.05 -2.32 4.18
N THR A 105 3.81 -2.75 3.94
CA THR A 105 3.49 -3.81 2.98
C THR A 105 3.92 -3.49 1.56
N SER A 106 3.92 -2.22 1.13
CA SER A 106 4.43 -1.88 -0.21
C SER A 106 5.95 -2.09 -0.30
N GLY A 107 6.70 -1.74 0.75
CA GLY A 107 8.15 -1.89 0.77
C GLY A 107 8.61 -3.35 0.94
N HIS A 108 8.03 -4.07 1.90
CA HIS A 108 8.35 -5.50 2.12
C HIS A 108 7.70 -6.41 1.08
N GLY A 109 6.44 -6.16 0.73
CA GLY A 109 5.67 -6.99 -0.19
C GLY A 109 6.08 -6.77 -1.64
N VAL A 110 5.99 -5.53 -2.17
CA VAL A 110 6.28 -5.30 -3.59
C VAL A 110 7.78 -5.37 -3.85
N SER A 111 8.55 -4.44 -3.28
CA SER A 111 9.99 -4.35 -3.58
C SER A 111 10.84 -5.37 -2.82
N GLY A 112 10.43 -5.77 -1.61
CA GLY A 112 11.19 -6.71 -0.77
C GLY A 112 11.12 -8.15 -1.26
N LEU A 113 9.93 -8.63 -1.67
CA LEU A 113 9.76 -9.95 -2.28
C LEU A 113 10.42 -10.03 -3.66
N ALA A 114 10.33 -8.98 -4.47
CA ALA A 114 11.00 -8.92 -5.77
C ALA A 114 12.54 -9.06 -5.67
N ARG A 115 13.12 -8.66 -4.53
CA ARG A 115 14.55 -8.79 -4.22
C ARG A 115 14.88 -10.09 -3.46
N LEU A 116 13.92 -10.99 -3.28
CA LEU A 116 14.05 -12.26 -2.56
C LEU A 116 14.62 -12.09 -1.14
N SER A 117 14.28 -11.00 -0.46
CA SER A 117 14.78 -10.70 0.89
C SER A 117 14.11 -11.61 1.94
N PRO A 118 14.86 -12.45 2.68
CA PRO A 118 14.29 -13.33 3.72
C PRO A 118 13.52 -12.55 4.79
N ARG A 119 14.07 -11.40 5.23
CA ARG A 119 13.40 -10.50 6.18
C ARG A 119 12.05 -10.03 5.65
N SER A 120 11.97 -9.69 4.37
CA SER A 120 10.74 -9.17 3.76
C SER A 120 9.70 -10.27 3.54
N ILE A 121 10.14 -11.50 3.24
CA ILE A 121 9.26 -12.67 3.18
C ILE A 121 8.59 -12.90 4.53
N VAL A 122 9.38 -12.99 5.60
CA VAL A 122 8.85 -13.18 6.96
C VAL A 122 7.91 -12.03 7.36
N ALA A 123 8.32 -10.77 7.15
CA ALA A 123 7.48 -9.61 7.48
C ALA A 123 6.15 -9.63 6.72
N THR A 124 6.16 -9.94 5.42
CA THR A 124 4.94 -9.97 4.60
C THR A 124 4.01 -11.09 5.02
N THR A 125 4.53 -12.29 5.30
CA THR A 125 3.74 -13.41 5.80
C THR A 125 3.08 -13.08 7.14
N VAL A 126 3.83 -12.50 8.08
CA VAL A 126 3.28 -12.09 9.39
C VAL A 126 2.21 -11.03 9.22
N PHE A 127 2.44 -9.99 8.41
CA PHE A 127 1.43 -8.95 8.16
C PHE A 127 0.13 -9.52 7.56
N MET A 128 0.23 -10.43 6.59
CA MET A 128 -0.94 -11.02 5.96
C MET A 128 -1.70 -11.94 6.92
N LEU A 129 -1.01 -12.81 7.66
CA LEU A 129 -1.64 -13.69 8.64
C LEU A 129 -2.35 -12.90 9.74
N LEU A 130 -1.71 -11.86 10.29
CA LEU A 130 -2.29 -11.05 11.34
C LEU A 130 -3.47 -10.21 10.83
N GLY A 131 -3.40 -9.71 9.60
CA GLY A 131 -4.51 -9.03 8.93
C GLY A 131 -5.73 -9.95 8.76
N MET A 132 -5.52 -11.17 8.25
CA MET A 132 -6.56 -12.19 8.13
C MET A 132 -7.18 -12.52 9.50
N ALA A 133 -6.34 -12.79 10.51
CA ALA A 133 -6.79 -13.09 11.86
C ALA A 133 -7.61 -11.95 12.48
N THR A 134 -7.16 -10.70 12.28
CA THR A 134 -7.88 -9.51 12.78
C THR A 134 -9.25 -9.37 12.13
N VAL A 135 -9.35 -9.53 10.81
CA VAL A 135 -10.64 -9.47 10.10
C VAL A 135 -11.57 -10.58 10.58
N MET A 136 -11.07 -11.81 10.74
CA MET A 136 -11.88 -12.92 11.25
C MET A 136 -12.39 -12.66 12.66
N ALA A 137 -11.52 -12.18 13.56
CA ALA A 137 -11.89 -11.84 14.93
C ALA A 137 -12.94 -10.72 14.98
N VAL A 138 -12.74 -9.64 14.22
CA VAL A 138 -13.68 -8.51 14.18
C VAL A 138 -15.03 -8.96 13.62
N ARG A 139 -15.06 -9.76 12.55
CA ARG A 139 -16.32 -10.28 11.98
C ARG A 139 -17.04 -11.22 12.95
N ALA A 140 -16.30 -12.06 13.67
CA ALA A 140 -16.85 -12.96 14.67
C ALA A 140 -17.48 -12.19 15.86
N VAL A 141 -16.80 -11.15 16.37
CA VAL A 141 -17.31 -10.34 17.49
C VAL A 141 -18.46 -9.43 17.06
N ALA A 142 -18.41 -8.87 15.84
CA ALA A 142 -19.46 -8.00 15.31
C ALA A 142 -20.73 -8.76 14.87
N GLY A 143 -20.79 -10.09 15.03
CA GLY A 143 -21.93 -10.91 14.63
C GLY A 143 -22.16 -10.98 13.12
N ALA A 144 -21.19 -10.56 12.31
CA ALA A 144 -21.25 -10.59 10.85
C ALA A 144 -20.81 -11.99 10.35
N GLY A 145 -21.60 -13.01 10.69
CA GLY A 145 -21.48 -14.35 10.12
C GLY A 145 -22.29 -14.45 8.84
N ALA A 146 -21.60 -14.73 7.73
CA ALA A 146 -22.11 -15.07 6.38
C ALA A 146 -23.09 -14.07 5.74
#